data_AF-A0A8H7A633-F1
#
_entry.id   AF-A0A8H7A633-F1
#
_cell.length_a   1.000
_cell.length_b   1.000
_cell.length_c   1.000
_cell.angle_alpha   90.00
_cell.angle_beta   90.00
_cell.angle_gamma   90.00
#
_symmetry.space_group_name_H-M   'P 1'
#
loop_
_entity.id
_entity.type
_entity.pdbx_description
1 polymer ?
#
loop_
_entity_poly.entity_id
_entity_poly.type
_entity_poly.pdbx_seq_one_letter_code
_entity_poly.pdbx_strand_id
1 'polypeptide(L)'
;MVHQRAEWILTVGAFVDDSYCYLVVQENKRVGSPDDPEAQLIAESIAAFHLNAIRRRYESNLPPLERQVIPGITMVGTSPIFYRTTVTRSLLNNLSSLQYPSEETIVLRFVPPVANPRLYSRVGMTTVENRRIVLQCFEAFKPLLVRSRPLFRLAPC
;
A
#
# COMPACT_ATOMS: atom_id res chain seq x y z
N MET A 1 16.64 23.47 -23.32
CA MET A 1 15.59 23.53 -22.28
C MET A 1 15.31 22.11 -21.84
N VAL A 2 15.73 21.77 -20.63
CA VAL A 2 15.85 20.39 -20.15
C VAL A 2 14.46 19.82 -19.85
N HIS A 3 14.12 18.77 -20.59
CA HIS A 3 12.98 17.90 -20.34
C HIS A 3 13.29 17.09 -19.07
N GLN A 4 12.83 17.55 -17.90
CA GLN A 4 12.95 16.76 -16.67
C GLN A 4 11.82 15.72 -16.63
N ARG A 5 12.15 14.53 -17.14
CA ARG A 5 11.48 13.27 -16.82
C ARG A 5 11.57 13.05 -15.31
N ALA A 6 10.43 13.10 -14.63
CA ALA A 6 10.26 12.57 -13.28
C ALA A 6 10.14 11.03 -13.36
N GLU A 7 11.23 10.38 -13.79
CA GLU A 7 11.38 8.92 -13.78
C GLU A 7 12.48 8.57 -12.78
N TRP A 8 12.26 8.79 -11.48
CA TRP A 8 13.20 8.29 -10.47
C TRP A 8 12.45 7.74 -9.24
N ILE A 9 12.63 6.43 -9.04
CA ILE A 9 12.35 5.62 -7.84
C ILE A 9 10.87 5.28 -7.58
N LEU A 10 10.26 4.46 -8.44
CA LEU A 10 9.21 3.51 -8.05
C LEU A 10 9.36 2.26 -8.91
N THR A 11 10.15 1.31 -8.47
CA THR A 11 10.09 -0.05 -9.01
C THR A 11 9.44 -0.94 -7.96
N VAL A 12 8.18 -0.62 -7.61
CA VAL A 12 6.95 -1.44 -7.78
C VAL A 12 5.73 -0.46 -7.78
N GLY A 13 4.64 -0.82 -8.46
CA GLY A 13 3.51 0.07 -8.77
C GLY A 13 2.65 0.48 -7.57
N ALA A 14 2.69 1.78 -7.26
CA ALA A 14 1.62 2.48 -6.57
C ALA A 14 0.48 2.75 -7.56
N PHE A 15 -0.76 2.33 -7.25
CA PHE A 15 -1.91 2.71 -8.06
C PHE A 15 -2.39 4.10 -7.66
N VAL A 16 -2.30 5.01 -8.63
CA VAL A 16 -2.65 6.42 -8.50
C VAL A 16 -3.87 6.68 -9.38
N ASP A 17 -4.86 7.39 -8.84
CA ASP A 17 -6.05 7.85 -9.55
C ASP A 17 -6.13 9.34 -9.31
N ASP A 18 -6.20 10.10 -10.40
CA ASP A 18 -6.27 11.56 -10.57
C ASP A 18 -5.32 12.47 -9.77
N SER A 19 -4.63 12.00 -8.71
CA SER A 19 -3.50 12.59 -7.98
C SER A 19 -3.27 11.93 -6.60
N TYR A 20 -3.85 10.78 -6.25
CA TYR A 20 -3.64 10.19 -4.91
C TYR A 20 -3.25 8.72 -4.97
N CYS A 21 -2.34 8.31 -4.08
CA CYS A 21 -1.92 6.91 -3.92
C CYS A 21 -2.86 6.21 -2.92
N TYR A 22 -3.57 5.18 -3.37
CA TYR A 22 -4.53 4.44 -2.54
C TYR A 22 -4.26 2.94 -2.48
N LEU A 23 -3.22 2.45 -3.16
CA LEU A 23 -2.79 1.05 -3.10
C LEU A 23 -1.29 0.98 -3.40
N VAL A 24 -0.56 0.28 -2.53
CA VAL A 24 0.85 -0.05 -2.73
C VAL A 24 0.94 -1.53 -3.08
N VAL A 25 1.52 -1.86 -4.23
CA VAL A 25 1.81 -3.26 -4.57
C VAL A 25 3.31 -3.45 -4.63
N GLN A 26 3.81 -4.50 -3.98
CA GLN A 26 5.21 -4.94 -4.03
C GLN A 26 5.31 -6.30 -4.71
N GLU A 27 5.96 -6.36 -5.86
CA GLU A 27 6.27 -7.59 -6.58
C GLU A 27 7.71 -7.95 -6.27
N ASN A 28 7.94 -9.20 -5.89
CA ASN A 28 9.26 -9.67 -5.52
C ASN A 28 10.20 -9.65 -6.73
N LYS A 29 11.27 -8.84 -6.64
CA LYS A 29 12.42 -8.89 -7.53
C LYS A 29 13.25 -10.15 -7.19
N ARG A 30 12.93 -11.22 -7.92
CA ARG A 30 13.68 -12.50 -8.06
C ARG A 30 13.71 -13.42 -6.83
N VAL A 31 13.69 -14.73 -7.13
CA VAL A 31 14.01 -15.80 -6.18
C VAL A 31 15.45 -15.62 -5.70
N GLY A 32 15.64 -15.35 -4.41
CA GLY A 32 16.96 -15.22 -3.78
C GLY A 32 17.47 -13.80 -3.49
N SER A 33 16.66 -12.75 -3.71
CA SER A 33 17.01 -11.42 -3.21
C SER A 33 16.82 -11.34 -1.68
N PRO A 34 17.68 -10.61 -0.97
CA PRO A 34 17.55 -10.38 0.48
C PRO A 34 16.46 -9.36 0.83
N ASP A 35 15.77 -8.80 -0.17
CA ASP A 35 14.81 -7.72 0.01
C ASP A 35 13.51 -8.29 0.60
N ASP A 36 13.17 -7.87 1.82
CA ASP A 36 11.89 -8.18 2.46
C ASP A 36 10.78 -7.35 1.81
N PRO A 37 9.86 -7.96 1.02
CA PRO A 37 8.79 -7.22 0.36
C PRO A 37 7.81 -6.59 1.37
N GLU A 38 7.75 -7.10 2.60
CA GLU A 38 6.91 -6.54 3.65
C GLU A 38 7.49 -5.21 4.16
N ALA A 39 8.79 -5.17 4.48
CA ALA A 39 9.47 -3.94 4.87
C ALA A 39 9.35 -2.85 3.79
N GLN A 40 9.56 -3.21 2.51
CA GLN A 40 9.38 -2.27 1.40
C GLN A 40 7.93 -1.76 1.31
N LEU A 41 6.94 -2.66 1.45
CA LEU A 41 5.52 -2.28 1.42
C LEU A 41 5.17 -1.28 2.52
N ILE A 42 5.69 -1.48 3.73
CA ILE A 42 5.46 -0.58 4.86
C ILE A 42 6.09 0.79 4.58
N ALA A 43 7.34 0.81 4.11
CA ALA A 43 8.02 2.05 3.74
C ALA A 43 7.25 2.82 2.65
N GLU A 44 6.82 2.14 1.60
CA GLU A 44 6.03 2.75 0.53
C GLU A 44 4.63 3.16 0.97
N SER A 45 4.03 2.49 1.96
CA SER A 45 2.77 2.94 2.57
C SER A 45 2.95 4.29 3.28
N ILE A 46 4.06 4.48 3.98
CA ILE A 46 4.40 5.75 4.63
C ILE A 46 4.67 6.84 3.57
N ALA A 47 5.41 6.51 2.52
CA ALA A 47 5.68 7.42 1.41
C ALA A 47 4.38 7.84 0.68
N ALA A 48 3.48 6.90 0.43
CA ALA A 48 2.16 7.16 -0.15
C ALA A 48 1.34 8.15 0.69
N PHE A 49 1.31 7.95 2.01
CA PHE A 49 0.65 8.89 2.93
C PHE A 49 1.29 10.28 2.89
N HIS A 50 2.63 10.37 2.89
CA HIS A 50 3.34 11.63 2.79
C HIS A 50 3.02 12.38 1.49
N LEU A 51 3.04 11.68 0.36
CA LEU A 51 2.65 12.24 -0.94
C LEU A 51 1.20 12.74 -0.93
N ASN A 52 0.28 11.94 -0.42
CA ASN A 52 -1.13 12.32 -0.29
C ASN A 52 -1.32 13.57 0.60
N ALA A 53 -0.56 13.68 1.69
CA ALA A 53 -0.60 14.82 2.60
C ALA A 53 -0.06 16.10 1.94
N ILE A 54 1.05 16.01 1.20
CA ILE A 54 1.60 17.13 0.40
C ILE A 54 0.55 17.62 -0.60
N ARG A 55 -0.04 16.70 -1.38
CA ARG A 55 -1.03 17.05 -2.40
C ARG A 55 -2.27 17.68 -1.80
N ARG A 56 -2.80 17.14 -0.70
CA ARG A 56 -3.92 17.77 0.04
C ARG A 56 -3.62 19.22 0.43
N ARG A 57 -2.39 19.47 0.91
CA ARG A 57 -1.97 20.78 1.43
C ARG A 57 -1.76 21.80 0.31
N TYR A 58 -1.11 21.42 -0.78
CA TYR A 58 -0.66 22.37 -1.81
C TYR A 58 -1.53 22.39 -3.06
N GLU A 59 -2.22 21.31 -3.38
CA GLU A 59 -2.97 21.17 -4.64
C GLU A 59 -4.49 21.27 -4.44
N SER A 60 -5.00 20.94 -3.25
CA SER A 60 -6.46 20.87 -3.01
C SER A 60 -6.99 21.82 -1.93
N ASN A 61 -6.14 22.60 -1.23
CA ASN A 61 -6.51 23.44 -0.08
C ASN A 61 -7.42 22.72 0.96
N LEU A 62 -7.22 21.41 1.10
CA LEU A 62 -8.00 20.59 2.02
C LEU A 62 -7.36 20.57 3.41
N PRO A 63 -8.14 20.27 4.47
CA PRO A 63 -7.58 20.07 5.79
C PRO A 63 -6.45 19.03 5.79
N PRO A 64 -5.43 19.22 6.64
CA PRO A 64 -4.33 18.27 6.77
C PRO A 64 -4.81 16.83 6.99
N LEU A 65 -4.11 15.89 6.38
CA LEU A 65 -4.42 14.48 6.52
C LEU A 65 -3.82 13.96 7.83
N GLU A 66 -4.67 13.74 8.84
CA GLU A 66 -4.22 13.29 10.15
C GLU A 66 -3.95 11.78 10.21
N ARG A 67 -4.74 10.99 9.48
CA ARG A 67 -4.55 9.54 9.35
C ARG A 67 -5.08 9.04 8.02
N GLN A 68 -4.49 7.97 7.50
CA GLN A 68 -5.01 7.25 6.34
C GLN A 68 -4.70 5.77 6.48
N VAL A 69 -5.63 4.95 6.02
CA VAL A 69 -5.37 3.54 5.78
C VAL A 69 -4.86 3.39 4.35
N ILE A 70 -3.64 2.86 4.20
CA ILE A 70 -3.04 2.49 2.93
C ILE A 70 -3.13 0.95 2.78
N PRO A 71 -4.02 0.46 1.90
CA PRO A 71 -4.05 -0.93 1.48
C PRO A 71 -2.76 -1.26 0.73
N GLY A 72 -2.27 -2.48 0.96
CA GLY A 72 -1.08 -2.98 0.29
C GLY A 72 -1.21 -4.44 -0.15
N ILE A 73 -0.46 -4.84 -1.16
CA ILE A 73 -0.32 -6.24 -1.56
C ILE A 73 1.16 -6.53 -1.78
N THR A 74 1.71 -7.58 -1.16
CA THR A 74 2.97 -8.17 -1.64
C THR A 74 2.67 -9.36 -2.54
N MET A 75 3.49 -9.59 -3.56
CA MET A 75 3.42 -10.74 -4.44
C MET A 75 4.79 -11.40 -4.51
N VAL A 76 4.91 -12.59 -3.91
CA VAL A 76 6.08 -13.47 -4.08
C VAL A 76 5.67 -14.60 -5.02
N GLY A 77 6.22 -14.60 -6.24
CA GLY A 77 5.74 -15.49 -7.29
C GLY A 77 4.25 -15.24 -7.57
N THR A 78 3.41 -16.26 -7.37
CA THR A 78 1.94 -16.15 -7.54
C THR A 78 1.20 -16.15 -6.20
N SER A 79 1.87 -15.77 -5.10
CA SER A 79 1.34 -15.82 -3.75
C SER A 79 1.10 -14.41 -3.20
N PRO A 80 -0.06 -13.79 -3.47
CA PRO A 80 -0.38 -12.49 -2.90
C PRO A 80 -0.61 -12.56 -1.38
N ILE A 81 -0.07 -11.58 -0.66
CA ILE A 81 -0.37 -11.32 0.75
C ILE A 81 -0.92 -9.90 0.85
N PHE A 82 -2.02 -9.73 1.59
CA PHE A 82 -2.74 -8.47 1.68
C PHE A 82 -2.39 -7.74 2.97
N TYR A 83 -2.26 -6.42 2.88
CA TYR A 83 -1.85 -5.57 3.98
C TYR A 83 -2.80 -4.39 4.14
N ARG A 84 -2.91 -3.92 5.38
CA ARG A 84 -3.58 -2.68 5.74
C ARG A 84 -2.72 -1.92 6.73
N THR A 85 -2.07 -0.87 6.24
CA THR A 85 -1.19 -0.01 7.04
C THR A 85 -1.94 1.24 7.46
N THR A 86 -2.06 1.50 8.75
CA THR A 86 -2.62 2.77 9.24
C THR A 86 -1.48 3.74 9.48
N VAL A 87 -1.36 4.76 8.63
CA VAL A 87 -0.32 5.79 8.74
C VAL A 87 -0.92 7.05 9.35
N THR A 88 -0.25 7.62 10.34
CA THR A 88 -0.67 8.86 11.01
C THR A 88 0.29 9.99 10.72
N ARG A 89 -0.19 11.22 10.86
CA ARG A 89 0.65 12.41 10.78
C ARG A 89 1.66 12.47 11.93
N SER A 90 1.28 11.96 13.10
CA SER A 90 2.19 11.81 14.24
C SER A 90 3.42 10.97 13.87
N LEU A 91 3.23 9.85 13.16
CA LEU A 91 4.34 9.04 12.66
C LEU A 91 5.28 9.86 11.77
N LEU A 92 4.74 10.59 10.79
CA LEU A 92 5.58 11.43 9.90
C LEU A 92 6.34 12.52 10.66
N ASN A 93 5.68 13.19 11.63
CA ASN A 93 6.31 14.23 12.42
C ASN A 93 7.50 13.66 13.22
N ASN A 94 7.30 12.53 13.89
CA ASN A 94 8.36 11.84 14.64
C ASN A 94 9.51 11.38 13.73
N LEU A 95 9.20 10.82 12.56
CA LEU A 95 10.23 10.45 11.57
C LEU A 95 11.03 11.68 11.10
N SER A 96 10.36 12.81 10.87
CA SER A 96 11.02 14.05 10.45
C SER A 96 11.88 14.70 11.53
N SER A 97 11.51 14.53 12.80
CA SER A 97 12.27 15.03 13.95
C SER A 97 13.30 14.02 14.50
N LEU A 98 13.46 12.87 13.83
CA LEU A 98 14.30 11.75 14.27
C LEU A 98 13.95 11.24 15.68
N GLN A 99 12.68 11.31 16.04
CA GLN A 99 12.14 10.83 17.32
C GLN A 99 11.45 9.49 17.15
N TYR A 100 11.53 8.67 18.20
CA TYR A 100 10.77 7.43 18.23
C TYR A 100 9.29 7.75 18.51
N PRO A 101 8.33 7.26 17.68
CA PRO A 101 6.92 7.50 17.92
C PRO A 101 6.44 6.85 19.23
N SER A 102 5.68 7.60 20.03
CA SER A 102 5.00 7.04 21.21
C SER A 102 3.76 6.21 20.86
N GLU A 103 3.16 6.47 19.70
CA GLU A 103 2.03 5.71 19.15
C GLU A 103 2.55 4.58 18.25
N GLU A 104 2.03 3.37 18.47
CA GLU A 104 2.35 2.22 17.63
C GLU A 104 1.71 2.35 16.24
N THR A 105 2.48 2.03 15.21
CA THR A 105 1.95 1.92 13.84
C THR A 105 1.41 0.52 13.60
N ILE A 106 0.09 0.41 13.40
CA ILE A 106 -0.57 -0.89 13.20
C ILE A 106 -0.55 -1.27 11.71
N VAL A 107 0.13 -2.38 11.42
CA VAL A 107 0.12 -3.06 10.11
C VAL A 107 -0.65 -4.36 10.26
N LEU A 108 -1.79 -4.48 9.58
CA LEU A 108 -2.53 -5.75 9.53
C LEU A 108 -2.11 -6.52 8.29
N ARG A 109 -1.76 -7.78 8.49
CA ARG A 109 -1.36 -8.72 7.45
C ARG A 109 -2.39 -9.82 7.32
N PHE A 110 -2.80 -10.11 6.09
CA PHE A 110 -3.77 -11.15 5.76
C PHE A 110 -3.19 -12.11 4.73
N VAL A 111 -3.00 -13.36 5.15
CA VAL A 111 -2.58 -14.47 4.29
C VAL A 111 -3.84 -15.19 3.81
N PRO A 112 -4.02 -15.40 2.50
CA PRO A 112 -5.16 -16.14 1.99
C PRO A 112 -5.34 -17.51 2.67
N PRO A 113 -6.57 -17.87 3.10
CA PRO A 113 -6.84 -19.07 3.87
C PRO A 113 -6.92 -20.30 2.96
N VAL A 114 -5.82 -20.58 2.25
CA VAL A 114 -5.69 -21.78 1.41
C VAL A 114 -5.54 -23.04 2.26
N ALA A 115 -5.83 -24.21 1.68
CA ALA A 115 -5.83 -25.48 2.39
C ALA A 115 -4.48 -25.83 3.06
N ASN A 116 -3.36 -25.40 2.47
CA ASN A 116 -2.03 -25.61 3.05
C ASN A 116 -1.25 -24.29 3.16
N PRO A 117 -1.43 -23.53 4.26
CA PRO A 117 -0.78 -22.24 4.46
C PRO A 117 0.76 -22.32 4.47
N ARG A 118 1.33 -23.44 4.96
CA ARG A 118 2.79 -23.63 5.06
C ARG A 118 3.46 -23.70 3.70
N LEU A 119 2.75 -24.20 2.68
CA LEU A 119 3.26 -24.29 1.32
C LEU A 119 2.86 -23.10 0.45
N TYR A 120 2.04 -22.18 0.97
CA TYR A 120 1.45 -21.11 0.15
C TYR A 120 2.50 -20.20 -0.50
N SER A 121 3.59 -19.87 0.19
CA SER A 121 4.68 -19.04 -0.38
C SER A 121 5.40 -19.70 -1.56
N ARG A 122 5.32 -21.02 -1.71
CA ARG A 122 5.92 -21.79 -2.81
C ARG A 122 4.90 -22.12 -3.89
N VAL A 123 3.68 -22.47 -3.48
CA VAL A 123 2.63 -23.02 -4.35
C VAL A 123 1.74 -21.92 -4.92
N GLY A 124 1.49 -20.85 -4.16
CA GLY A 124 0.70 -19.69 -4.61
C GLY A 124 -0.61 -20.07 -5.27
N MET A 125 -0.83 -19.53 -6.46
CA MET A 125 -2.01 -19.78 -7.29
C MET A 125 -1.80 -20.91 -8.33
N THR A 126 -0.90 -21.87 -8.08
CA THR A 126 -0.69 -22.97 -9.05
C THR A 126 -1.86 -23.95 -9.13
N THR A 127 -2.63 -24.14 -8.06
CA THR A 127 -3.84 -24.97 -8.03
C THR A 127 -5.10 -24.16 -8.30
N VAL A 128 -6.15 -24.82 -8.82
CA VAL A 128 -7.45 -24.17 -9.10
C VAL A 128 -8.11 -23.72 -7.79
N GLU A 129 -7.99 -24.51 -6.74
CA GLU A 129 -8.53 -24.24 -5.42
C GLU A 129 -7.90 -22.98 -4.81
N ASN A 130 -6.57 -22.87 -4.89
CA ASN A 130 -5.87 -21.68 -4.39
C ASN A 130 -6.25 -20.44 -5.21
N ARG A 131 -6.37 -20.55 -6.54
CA ARG A 131 -6.84 -19.42 -7.38
C ARG A 131 -8.22 -18.95 -6.94
N ARG A 132 -9.17 -19.86 -6.73
CA ARG A 132 -10.52 -19.52 -6.31
C ARG A 132 -10.50 -18.72 -5.00
N ILE A 133 -9.78 -19.21 -4.00
CA ILE A 133 -9.68 -18.55 -2.69
C ILE A 133 -9.00 -17.18 -2.83
N VAL A 134 -7.88 -17.11 -3.53
CA VAL A 134 -7.13 -15.85 -3.70
C VAL A 134 -7.94 -14.81 -4.45
N LEU A 135 -8.65 -15.20 -5.51
CA LEU A 135 -9.54 -14.29 -6.25
C LEU A 135 -10.70 -13.78 -5.38
N GLN A 136 -11.26 -14.63 -4.51
CA GLN A 136 -12.24 -14.17 -3.51
C GLN A 136 -11.64 -13.17 -2.53
N CYS A 137 -10.38 -13.35 -2.11
CA CYS A 137 -9.69 -12.37 -1.28
C CYS A 137 -9.50 -11.03 -2.01
N PHE A 138 -9.15 -11.04 -3.30
CA PHE A 138 -9.08 -9.81 -4.11
C PHE A 138 -10.44 -9.10 -4.17
N GLU A 139 -11.53 -9.82 -4.40
CA GLU A 139 -12.89 -9.23 -4.38
C GLU A 139 -13.23 -8.61 -3.03
N ALA A 140 -12.94 -9.32 -1.93
CA ALA A 140 -13.14 -8.82 -0.58
C ALA A 140 -12.23 -7.63 -0.22
N PHE A 141 -11.11 -7.47 -0.93
CA PHE A 141 -10.14 -6.38 -0.73
C PHE A 141 -10.56 -5.07 -1.43
N LYS A 142 -11.28 -5.14 -2.56
CA LYS A 142 -11.72 -3.96 -3.33
C LYS A 142 -12.39 -2.85 -2.51
N PRO A 143 -13.30 -3.12 -1.56
CA PRO A 143 -13.93 -2.07 -0.75
C PRO A 143 -12.94 -1.23 0.07
N LEU A 144 -11.77 -1.77 0.40
CA LEU A 144 -10.72 -1.02 1.09
C LEU A 144 -10.14 0.08 0.21
N LEU A 145 -10.02 -0.16 -1.11
CA LEU A 145 -9.52 0.83 -2.06
C LEU A 145 -10.45 2.04 -2.14
N VAL A 146 -11.76 1.81 -2.13
CA VAL A 146 -12.78 2.88 -2.17
C VAL A 146 -12.76 3.71 -0.89
N ARG A 147 -12.62 3.07 0.27
CA ARG A 147 -12.54 3.78 1.56
C ARG A 147 -11.26 4.59 1.72
N SER A 148 -10.18 4.16 1.08
CA SER A 148 -8.90 4.85 1.08
C SER A 148 -8.87 6.05 0.15
N ARG A 149 -9.84 6.17 -0.78
CA ARG A 149 -10.02 7.39 -1.57
C ARG A 149 -10.46 8.53 -0.63
N PRO A 150 -9.80 9.69 -0.70
CA PRO A 150 -10.40 10.92 -0.21
C PRO A 150 -11.80 11.05 -0.78
N LEU A 151 -12.83 11.10 0.06
CA LEU A 151 -14.17 11.45 -0.39
C LEU A 151 -14.16 12.89 -0.89
N PHE A 152 -13.93 13.09 -2.18
CA PHE A 152 -14.33 14.29 -2.88
C PHE A 152 -15.84 14.19 -3.05
N ARG A 153 -16.61 14.68 -2.06
CA ARG A 153 -17.96 15.13 -2.41
C ARG A 153 -17.74 16.28 -3.38
N LEU A 154 -18.13 16.09 -4.64
CA LEU A 154 -18.40 17.18 -5.55
C LEU A 154 -19.25 18.19 -4.76
N ALA A 155 -18.74 19.40 -4.59
CA ALA A 155 -19.60 20.50 -4.23
C ALA A 155 -20.67 20.57 -5.34
N PRO A 156 -21.96 20.46 -5.03
CA PRO A 156 -22.98 20.69 -6.04
C PRO A 156 -22.83 22.14 -6.51
N CYS A 157 -22.75 22.30 -7.83
CA CYS A 157 -22.77 23.58 -8.52
C CYS A 157 -24.02 24.39 -8.13
#